data_AF-A0A7S4K3N2-F1
#
_entry.id   AF-A0A7S4K3N2-F1
#
_cell.length_a   1.000
_cell.length_b   1.000
_cell.length_c   1.000
_cell.angle_alpha   90.00
_cell.angle_beta   90.00
_cell.angle_gamma   90.00
#
_symmetry.space_group_name_H-M   'P 1'
#
loop_
_entity.id
_entity.type
_entity.pdbx_description
1 polymer ?
#
loop_
_entity_poly.entity_id
_entity_poly.type
_entity_poly.pdbx_seq_one_letter_code
_entity_poly.pdbx_strand_id
1 'polypeptide(L)'
;SLSLEDLSVRLNISHDQYYQGGSGSKARIKLGRPQVLNAPCTKSAKQKNISNTVKDAHLTNFHRQRLFEGEKIKVITFRPLQTSEKSKEKKMLKGAEEKIQALKKMRDVTCSDSKALLVEYYEQIPPVVSNVGMASRIRHYYRSRNDAPAPSIPSEHLNDGKPVGLDVQQESPFYGDIPEGANSFVSALENNMQRAPI
;
A
#
# COMPACT_ATOMS: atom_id res chain seq x y z
N SER A 1 -43.59 -19.94 1.15
CA SER A 1 -43.16 -19.74 2.55
C SER A 1 -41.65 -19.79 2.58
N LEU A 2 -40.97 -18.70 2.94
CA LEU A 2 -39.51 -18.72 3.13
C LEU A 2 -39.21 -19.60 4.35
N SER A 3 -38.27 -20.54 4.23
CA SER A 3 -37.89 -21.40 5.35
C SER A 3 -37.21 -20.58 6.44
N LEU A 4 -37.31 -21.04 7.68
CA LEU A 4 -36.74 -20.36 8.84
C LEU A 4 -35.19 -20.29 8.75
N GLU A 5 -34.59 -21.24 8.04
CA GLU A 5 -33.16 -21.28 7.70
C GLU A 5 -32.76 -20.18 6.69
N ASP A 6 -33.65 -19.83 5.76
CA ASP A 6 -33.39 -18.76 4.78
C ASP A 6 -33.38 -17.38 5.46
N LEU A 7 -34.21 -17.20 6.49
CA LEU A 7 -34.26 -15.99 7.29
C LEU A 7 -33.06 -15.83 8.22
N SER A 8 -32.55 -16.93 8.81
CA SER A 8 -31.41 -16.87 9.70
C SER A 8 -30.13 -16.46 8.97
N VAL A 9 -29.93 -16.94 7.74
CA VAL A 9 -28.80 -16.53 6.89
C VAL A 9 -28.94 -15.07 6.43
N ARG A 10 -30.15 -14.67 6.01
CA ARG A 10 -30.42 -13.34 5.46
C ARG A 10 -30.38 -12.23 6.51
N LEU A 11 -30.62 -12.56 7.79
CA LEU A 11 -30.58 -11.63 8.92
C LEU A 11 -29.34 -11.82 9.81
N ASN A 12 -28.35 -12.61 9.38
CA ASN A 12 -27.10 -12.81 10.12
C ASN A 12 -26.15 -11.61 10.00
N ILE A 13 -26.51 -10.52 10.69
CA ILE A 13 -25.70 -9.30 10.77
C ILE A 13 -24.47 -9.53 11.66
N SER A 14 -24.58 -10.42 12.65
CA SER A 14 -23.52 -10.74 13.62
C SER A 14 -22.39 -11.60 13.04
N HIS A 15 -22.60 -12.23 11.88
CA HIS A 15 -21.58 -13.04 11.21
C HIS A 15 -21.10 -14.21 12.09
N ASP A 16 -22.01 -14.77 12.90
CA ASP A 16 -21.69 -15.79 13.93
C ASP A 16 -21.03 -17.06 13.38
N GLN A 17 -21.27 -17.37 12.10
CA GLN A 17 -20.62 -18.46 11.36
C GLN A 17 -19.08 -18.37 11.36
N TYR A 18 -18.51 -17.17 11.43
CA TYR A 18 -17.06 -16.96 11.48
C TYR A 18 -16.49 -17.06 12.90
N TYR A 19 -17.36 -17.06 13.93
CA TYR A 19 -16.98 -17.18 15.34
C TYR A 19 -17.20 -18.59 15.90
N GLN A 20 -17.91 -19.46 15.19
CA GLN A 20 -17.96 -20.89 15.50
C GLN A 20 -16.57 -21.49 15.23
N GLY A 21 -15.80 -21.68 16.30
CA GLY A 21 -14.44 -22.22 16.23
C GLY A 21 -14.42 -23.56 15.51
N GLY A 22 -13.81 -23.59 14.31
CA GLY A 22 -13.67 -24.80 13.53
C GLY A 22 -12.87 -25.87 14.27
N SER A 23 -13.40 -27.09 14.31
CA SER A 23 -12.71 -28.30 14.76
C SER A 23 -11.56 -28.64 13.80
N GLY A 24 -10.40 -28.00 13.98
CA GLY A 24 -9.21 -28.30 13.19
C GLY A 24 -8.20 -27.17 13.16
N SER A 25 -7.58 -26.88 14.31
CA SER A 25 -6.46 -25.95 14.39
C SER A 25 -5.21 -26.56 13.71
N LYS A 26 -5.20 -26.65 12.39
CA LYS A 26 -3.94 -26.77 11.65
C LYS A 26 -3.18 -25.48 11.91
N ALA A 27 -2.08 -25.57 12.65
CA ALA A 27 -1.26 -24.41 12.99
C ALA A 27 -0.85 -23.69 11.71
N ARG A 28 -1.44 -22.51 11.46
CA ARG A 28 -1.12 -21.72 10.27
C ARG A 28 0.20 -20.97 10.51
N ILE A 29 1.05 -20.94 9.50
CA ILE A 29 2.35 -20.25 9.55
C ILE A 29 2.10 -18.77 9.25
N LYS A 30 2.52 -17.89 10.18
CA LYS A 30 2.43 -16.44 9.99
C LYS A 30 3.31 -15.99 8.82
N LEU A 31 2.76 -15.14 7.96
CA LEU A 31 3.55 -14.50 6.91
C LEU A 31 4.64 -13.61 7.53
N GLY A 32 5.86 -13.70 6.99
CA GLY A 32 6.99 -12.88 7.43
C GLY A 32 6.72 -11.38 7.32
N ARG A 33 7.46 -10.58 8.09
CA ARG A 33 7.38 -9.12 7.99
C ARG A 33 7.94 -8.66 6.64
N PRO A 34 7.30 -7.68 5.97
CA PRO A 34 7.89 -7.06 4.81
C PRO A 34 9.21 -6.41 5.18
N GLN A 35 10.21 -6.57 4.31
CA GLN A 35 11.47 -5.83 4.37
C GLN A 35 11.49 -4.80 3.26
N VAL A 36 10.93 -3.62 3.51
CA VAL A 36 10.92 -2.50 2.57
C VAL A 36 12.04 -1.52 2.91
N LEU A 37 12.89 -1.22 1.92
CA LEU A 37 13.94 -0.23 2.03
C LEU A 37 13.41 1.15 1.64
N ASN A 38 13.72 2.16 2.46
CA ASN A 38 13.39 3.56 2.17
C ASN A 38 14.48 4.24 1.35
N ALA A 39 14.13 5.33 0.67
CA ALA A 39 15.09 6.14 -0.09
C ALA A 39 16.18 6.70 0.85
N PRO A 40 17.46 6.70 0.47
CA PRO A 40 18.53 7.27 1.30
C PRO A 40 18.30 8.73 1.69
N CYS A 41 17.61 9.51 0.84
CA CYS A 41 17.25 10.89 1.13
C CYS A 41 16.42 11.06 2.41
N THR A 42 15.70 10.03 2.87
CA THR A 42 14.92 10.06 4.12
C THR A 42 15.82 10.24 5.35
N LYS A 43 17.02 9.64 5.34
CA LYS A 43 17.98 9.74 6.44
C LYS A 43 18.67 11.10 6.47
N SER A 44 18.89 11.69 5.29
CA SER A 44 19.54 12.99 5.11
C SER A 44 18.56 14.16 5.10
N ALA A 45 17.25 13.89 5.15
CA ALA A 45 16.24 14.91 5.32
C ALA A 45 16.45 15.56 6.68
N LYS A 46 17.19 16.67 6.69
CA LYS A 46 17.23 17.60 7.81
C LYS A 46 15.78 17.74 8.30
N GLN A 47 15.59 17.69 9.62
CA GLN A 47 14.34 17.70 10.41
C GLN A 47 13.31 18.79 10.06
N LYS A 48 13.47 19.53 8.95
CA LYS A 48 12.46 20.46 8.42
C LYS A 48 11.15 19.76 8.04
N ASN A 49 11.21 18.52 7.56
CA ASN A 49 10.01 17.73 7.22
C ASN A 49 9.65 16.68 8.27
N ILE A 50 10.57 16.38 9.19
CA ILE A 50 10.36 15.51 10.35
C ILE A 50 10.68 16.40 11.55
N SER A 51 9.72 17.21 11.96
CA SER A 51 9.92 18.17 13.04
C SER A 51 10.07 17.42 14.36
N ASN A 52 11.15 17.68 15.10
CA ASN A 52 11.31 17.17 16.47
C ASN A 52 10.31 17.80 17.46
N THR A 53 9.66 18.90 17.05
CA THR A 53 8.64 19.60 17.82
C THR A 53 7.55 20.06 16.86
N VAL A 54 6.44 19.34 16.83
CA VAL A 54 5.31 19.68 15.98
C VAL A 54 4.58 20.85 16.66
N LYS A 55 4.55 22.02 16.03
CA LYS A 55 3.74 23.14 16.52
C LYS A 55 2.26 22.72 16.49
N ASP A 56 1.43 23.20 17.41
CA ASP A 56 0.02 22.77 17.54
C ASP A 56 -0.78 22.81 16.21
N ALA A 57 -0.55 23.83 15.38
CA ALA A 57 -1.19 23.94 14.06
C ALA A 57 -0.83 22.81 13.07
N HIS A 58 0.32 22.16 13.25
CA HIS A 58 0.72 20.99 12.46
C HIS A 58 0.10 19.69 12.99
N LEU A 59 -0.31 19.64 14.26
CA LEU A 59 -1.06 18.50 14.81
C LEU A 59 -2.48 18.49 14.24
N THR A 60 -3.12 19.66 14.11
CA THR A 60 -4.48 19.76 13.55
C THR A 60 -4.54 19.45 12.05
N ASN A 61 -3.46 19.73 11.31
CA ASN A 61 -3.37 19.56 9.86
C ASN A 61 -2.34 18.49 9.45
N PHE A 62 -2.18 17.45 10.27
CA PHE A 62 -1.24 16.36 9.99
C PHE A 62 -1.51 15.73 8.61
N HIS A 63 -0.50 15.75 7.73
CA HIS A 63 -0.61 15.36 6.30
C HIS A 63 -1.68 16.10 5.48
N ARG A 64 -2.19 17.24 5.94
CA ARG A 64 -3.21 18.08 5.27
C ARG A 64 -2.75 19.53 5.17
N GLN A 65 -1.57 19.73 4.59
CA GLN A 65 -0.99 21.06 4.45
C GLN A 65 -1.87 21.95 3.58
N ARG A 66 -2.21 23.13 4.09
CA ARG A 66 -2.93 24.15 3.34
C ARG A 66 -2.00 24.77 2.32
N LEU A 67 -2.36 24.69 1.05
CA LEU A 67 -1.63 25.37 -0.01
C LEU A 67 -1.83 26.88 0.15
N PHE A 68 -0.75 27.65 -0.02
CA PHE A 68 -0.76 29.12 -0.08
C PHE A 68 -1.21 29.83 1.21
N GLU A 69 -1.07 29.17 2.37
CA GLU A 69 -1.43 29.78 3.66
C GLU A 69 -0.62 31.07 3.89
N GLY A 70 -1.31 32.22 3.90
CA GLY A 70 -0.71 33.53 4.12
C GLY A 70 -0.11 34.21 2.88
N GLU A 71 -0.16 33.60 1.69
CA GLU A 71 0.43 34.16 0.46
C GLU A 71 -0.61 34.70 -0.53
N LYS A 72 -0.35 35.89 -1.09
CA LYS A 72 -1.11 36.44 -2.22
C LYS A 72 -0.50 35.96 -3.53
N ILE A 73 -1.07 34.89 -4.09
CA ILE A 73 -0.67 34.35 -5.38
C ILE A 73 -1.02 35.36 -6.48
N LYS A 74 -0.05 35.77 -7.29
CA LYS A 74 -0.28 36.67 -8.44
C LYS A 74 -0.56 35.90 -9.72
N VAL A 75 0.31 34.96 -10.10
CA VAL A 75 0.20 34.12 -11.30
C VAL A 75 0.93 32.79 -11.07
N ILE A 76 0.32 31.67 -11.47
CA ILE A 76 0.96 30.34 -11.49
C ILE A 76 1.23 29.97 -12.96
N THR A 77 2.50 29.75 -13.31
CA THR A 77 2.91 29.34 -14.65
C THR A 77 3.40 27.90 -14.63
N PHE A 78 2.79 27.05 -15.46
CA PHE A 78 3.18 25.66 -15.60
C PHE A 78 4.29 25.49 -16.62
N ARG A 79 5.21 24.56 -16.36
CA ARG A 79 6.24 24.14 -17.31
C ARG A 79 5.94 22.71 -17.78
N PRO A 80 6.21 22.38 -19.05
CA PRO A 80 6.09 21.01 -19.51
C PRO A 80 7.06 20.12 -18.71
N LEU A 81 6.64 18.88 -18.44
CA LEU A 81 7.49 17.89 -17.76
C LEU A 81 8.71 17.62 -18.65
N GLN A 82 9.91 17.80 -18.08
CA GLN A 82 11.15 17.50 -18.78
C GLN A 82 11.71 16.17 -18.28
N THR A 83 11.92 15.21 -19.18
CA THR A 83 12.68 14.01 -18.85
C THR A 83 14.15 14.35 -18.72
N SER A 84 14.65 14.45 -17.49
CA SER A 84 16.07 14.70 -17.24
C SER A 84 16.95 13.51 -17.64
N GLU A 85 18.23 13.72 -17.95
CA GLU A 85 19.20 12.61 -18.17
C GLU A 85 19.23 11.64 -16.97
N LYS A 86 19.10 12.18 -15.75
CA LYS A 86 18.97 11.39 -14.52
C LYS A 86 17.69 10.54 -14.50
N SER A 87 16.60 11.00 -15.09
CA SER A 87 15.38 10.21 -15.23
C SER A 87 15.57 9.03 -16.19
N LYS A 88 16.35 9.19 -17.25
CA LYS A 88 16.70 8.13 -18.20
C LYS A 88 17.59 7.08 -17.52
N GLU A 89 18.64 7.53 -16.82
CA GLU A 89 19.54 6.66 -16.05
C GLU A 89 18.77 5.83 -15.00
N LYS A 90 17.84 6.46 -14.25
CA LYS A 90 16.96 5.74 -13.31
C LYS A 90 16.04 4.71 -13.97
N LYS A 91 15.62 4.94 -15.23
CA LYS A 91 14.82 3.98 -15.99
C LYS A 91 15.64 2.75 -16.41
N MET A 92 16.96 2.88 -16.55
CA MET A 92 17.86 1.77 -16.88
C MET A 92 18.09 0.80 -15.71
N LEU A 93 17.85 1.23 -14.47
CA LEU A 93 17.86 0.36 -13.30
C LEU A 93 16.73 -0.67 -13.42
N LYS A 94 17.04 -1.95 -13.16
CA LYS A 94 16.07 -3.04 -13.33
C LYS A 94 15.32 -3.35 -12.03
N GLY A 95 15.97 -3.18 -10.87
CA GLY A 95 15.38 -3.49 -9.56
C GLY A 95 14.59 -2.34 -8.94
N ALA A 96 13.44 -2.64 -8.31
CA ALA A 96 12.70 -1.65 -7.52
C ALA A 96 13.54 -1.11 -6.34
N GLU A 97 14.32 -1.97 -5.69
CA GLU A 97 15.19 -1.58 -4.58
C GLU A 97 16.36 -0.72 -5.05
N GLU A 98 16.99 -1.05 -6.18
CA GLU A 98 18.05 -0.25 -6.80
C GLU A 98 17.53 1.15 -7.14
N LYS A 99 16.32 1.23 -7.72
CA LYS A 99 15.65 2.51 -8.02
C LYS A 99 15.44 3.34 -6.76
N ILE A 100 15.02 2.73 -5.66
CA ILE A 100 14.84 3.42 -4.37
C ILE A 100 16.20 3.86 -3.81
N GLN A 101 17.23 3.02 -3.85
CA GLN A 101 18.57 3.35 -3.37
C GLN A 101 19.26 4.45 -4.20
N ALA A 102 18.88 4.63 -5.46
CA ALA A 102 19.35 5.74 -6.29
C ALA A 102 18.81 7.11 -5.84
N LEU A 103 17.77 7.17 -5.00
CA LEU A 103 17.15 8.41 -4.50
C LEU A 103 17.93 9.01 -3.32
N LYS A 104 19.06 9.65 -3.63
CA LYS A 104 19.98 10.21 -2.62
C LYS A 104 19.58 11.60 -2.11
N LYS A 105 18.94 12.44 -2.94
CA LYS A 105 18.56 13.83 -2.59
C LYS A 105 17.03 14.01 -2.63
N MET A 106 16.50 14.99 -1.89
CA MET A 106 15.04 15.27 -1.88
C MET A 106 14.48 15.60 -3.28
N ARG A 107 15.25 16.32 -4.11
CA ARG A 107 14.89 16.60 -5.51
C ARG A 107 14.71 15.33 -6.36
N ASP A 108 15.26 14.20 -5.92
CA ASP A 108 15.18 12.95 -6.67
C ASP A 108 13.83 12.23 -6.44
N VAL A 109 13.05 12.62 -5.40
CA VAL A 109 11.70 12.13 -5.06
C VAL A 109 10.60 12.99 -5.69
N THR A 110 10.95 13.90 -6.61
CA THR A 110 9.98 14.71 -7.35
C THR A 110 9.07 13.85 -8.22
N CYS A 111 7.81 14.27 -8.35
CA CYS A 111 6.84 13.65 -9.25
C CYS A 111 6.96 14.15 -10.71
N SER A 112 7.88 15.08 -11.00
CA SER A 112 7.99 15.73 -12.33
C SER A 112 8.46 14.81 -13.45
N ASP A 113 9.11 13.69 -13.15
CA ASP A 113 9.84 12.89 -14.14
C ASP A 113 9.35 11.42 -14.22
N SER A 114 8.28 11.05 -13.50
CA SER A 114 7.85 9.66 -13.31
C SER A 114 6.33 9.47 -13.17
N LYS A 115 5.85 8.24 -13.34
CA LYS A 115 4.44 7.85 -13.09
C LYS A 115 4.11 8.10 -11.61
N ALA A 116 2.95 8.69 -11.36
CA ALA A 116 2.39 8.90 -10.04
C ALA A 116 1.25 7.91 -9.79
N LEU A 117 1.14 7.44 -8.55
CA LEU A 117 -0.03 6.72 -8.05
C LEU A 117 -0.61 7.53 -6.90
N LEU A 118 -1.91 7.77 -6.96
CA LEU A 118 -2.66 8.45 -5.91
C LEU A 118 -3.34 7.38 -5.05
N VAL A 119 -3.09 7.44 -3.74
CA VAL A 119 -3.71 6.53 -2.77
C VAL A 119 -4.47 7.39 -1.77
N GLU A 120 -5.79 7.24 -1.77
CA GLU A 120 -6.68 7.90 -0.84
C GLU A 120 -6.90 6.99 0.38
N TYR A 121 -6.73 7.55 1.58
CA TYR A 121 -7.04 6.84 2.81
C TYR A 121 -8.53 6.95 3.10
N TYR A 122 -9.19 5.81 3.31
CA TYR A 122 -10.58 5.79 3.77
C TYR A 122 -10.74 6.24 5.23
N GLU A 123 -9.69 6.08 6.03
CA GLU A 123 -9.66 6.48 7.44
C GLU A 123 -9.49 7.99 7.58
N GLN A 124 -10.29 8.62 8.46
CA GLN A 124 -10.14 10.04 8.76
C GLN A 124 -8.79 10.33 9.43
N ILE A 125 -8.34 9.46 10.34
CA ILE A 125 -7.07 9.58 11.06
C ILE A 125 -6.35 8.23 10.95
N PRO A 126 -5.57 8.01 9.88
CA PRO A 126 -4.81 6.79 9.75
C PRO A 126 -3.81 6.66 10.92
N PRO A 127 -3.66 5.45 11.51
CA PRO A 127 -2.78 5.27 12.66
C PRO A 127 -1.32 5.54 12.31
N VAL A 128 -0.92 5.26 11.06
CA VAL A 128 0.42 5.54 10.57
C VAL A 128 0.35 6.02 9.11
N VAL A 129 1.14 7.04 8.78
CA VAL A 129 1.23 7.60 7.42
C VAL A 129 2.70 7.64 6.98
N SER A 130 2.94 7.31 5.71
CA SER A 130 4.27 7.38 5.10
C SER A 130 4.68 8.83 4.84
N ASN A 131 5.90 9.18 5.26
CA ASN A 131 6.53 10.45 4.93
C ASN A 131 7.21 10.42 3.55
N VAL A 132 7.54 11.61 3.03
CA VAL A 132 8.24 11.76 1.74
C VAL A 132 9.54 10.96 1.74
N GLY A 133 9.71 10.10 0.73
CA GLY A 133 10.88 9.22 0.56
C GLY A 133 10.77 7.86 1.25
N MET A 134 9.74 7.63 2.08
CA MET A 134 9.41 6.28 2.55
C MET A 134 8.82 5.48 1.41
N ALA A 135 9.22 4.22 1.29
CA ALA A 135 8.75 3.35 0.21
C ALA A 135 7.61 2.44 0.68
N SER A 136 6.82 1.98 -0.27
CA SER A 136 5.79 0.96 -0.07
C SER A 136 5.76 0.05 -1.30
N ARG A 137 5.30 -1.19 -1.14
CA ARG A 137 5.16 -2.18 -2.20
C ARG A 137 3.68 -2.47 -2.41
N ILE A 138 3.26 -2.61 -3.66
CA ILE A 138 1.94 -3.16 -3.97
C ILE A 138 2.10 -4.66 -4.19
N ARG A 139 1.29 -5.45 -3.47
CA ARG A 139 1.26 -6.91 -3.54
C ARG A 139 -0.14 -7.37 -3.92
N HIS A 140 -0.21 -8.37 -4.79
CA HIS A 140 -1.46 -9.06 -5.12
C HIS A 140 -1.42 -10.42 -4.47
N TYR A 141 -2.05 -10.55 -3.31
CA TYR A 141 -2.10 -11.80 -2.57
C TYR A 141 -3.18 -12.70 -3.16
N TYR A 142 -2.83 -13.97 -3.37
CA TYR A 142 -3.79 -14.97 -3.81
C TYR A 142 -3.53 -16.31 -3.14
N ARG A 143 -4.56 -17.13 -3.06
CA ARG A 143 -4.47 -18.52 -2.60
C ARG A 143 -4.92 -19.43 -3.73
N SER A 144 -4.01 -20.28 -4.20
CA SER A 144 -4.38 -21.33 -5.15
C SER A 144 -4.96 -22.52 -4.39
N ARG A 145 -5.95 -23.19 -4.98
CA ARG A 145 -6.32 -24.54 -4.53
C ARG A 145 -5.25 -25.50 -5.01
N ASN A 146 -4.98 -26.56 -4.23
CA ASN A 146 -4.10 -27.64 -4.67
C ASN A 146 -4.53 -28.07 -6.08
N ASP A 147 -3.58 -28.06 -7.02
CA ASP A 147 -3.72 -28.36 -8.46
C ASP A 147 -4.29 -27.26 -9.39
N ALA A 148 -4.65 -26.08 -8.89
CA ALA A 148 -5.07 -24.96 -9.74
C ALA A 148 -3.88 -24.07 -10.18
N PRO A 149 -3.88 -23.57 -11.43
CA PRO A 149 -2.86 -22.63 -11.88
C PRO A 149 -2.92 -21.33 -11.06
N ALA A 150 -1.78 -20.65 -10.93
CA ALA A 150 -1.73 -19.31 -10.34
C ALA A 150 -2.76 -18.41 -11.03
N PRO A 151 -3.48 -17.57 -10.27
CA PRO A 151 -4.58 -16.83 -10.83
C PRO A 151 -4.11 -15.87 -11.90
N SER A 152 -4.94 -15.72 -12.93
CA SER A 152 -4.67 -14.77 -14.00
C SER A 152 -4.95 -13.36 -13.46
N ILE A 153 -3.93 -12.76 -12.85
CA ILE A 153 -3.98 -11.34 -12.48
C ILE A 153 -3.88 -10.54 -13.78
N PRO A 154 -4.87 -9.69 -14.11
CA PRO A 154 -4.82 -8.86 -15.31
C PRO A 154 -3.51 -8.09 -15.39
N SER A 155 -2.92 -8.04 -16.58
CA SER A 155 -1.61 -7.39 -16.80
C SER A 155 -1.62 -5.92 -16.40
N GLU A 156 -2.77 -5.25 -16.50
CA GLU A 156 -3.00 -3.89 -16.02
C GLU A 156 -2.76 -3.73 -14.52
N HIS A 157 -3.20 -4.69 -13.69
CA HIS A 157 -2.97 -4.68 -12.25
C HIS A 157 -1.53 -5.08 -11.92
N LEU A 158 -0.95 -6.00 -12.69
CA LEU A 158 0.44 -6.44 -12.52
C LEU A 158 1.45 -5.31 -12.77
N ASN A 159 1.10 -4.30 -13.56
CA ASN A 159 2.01 -3.19 -13.88
C ASN A 159 2.42 -2.38 -12.65
N ASP A 160 1.58 -2.36 -11.60
CA ASP A 160 1.80 -1.53 -10.41
C ASP A 160 2.18 -2.35 -9.16
N GLY A 161 2.14 -3.69 -9.22
CA GLY A 161 2.43 -4.55 -8.07
C GLY A 161 3.02 -5.93 -8.43
N LYS A 162 3.30 -6.73 -7.40
CA LYS A 162 3.83 -8.09 -7.57
C LYS A 162 2.87 -9.14 -7.03
N PRO A 163 2.63 -10.24 -7.76
CA PRO A 163 1.81 -11.36 -7.29
C PRO A 163 2.54 -12.09 -6.17
N VAL A 164 1.80 -12.47 -5.13
CA VAL A 164 2.30 -13.23 -3.97
C VAL A 164 1.34 -14.37 -3.70
N GLY A 165 1.78 -15.59 -4.01
CA GLY A 165 1.05 -16.80 -3.68
C GLY A 165 1.19 -17.11 -2.19
N LEU A 166 0.07 -17.35 -1.53
CA LEU A 166 0.03 -17.86 -0.17
C LEU A 166 -0.14 -19.37 -0.21
N ASP A 167 0.67 -20.05 0.60
CA ASP A 167 0.55 -21.48 0.79
C ASP A 167 -0.73 -21.83 1.56
N VAL A 168 -1.22 -23.06 1.43
CA VAL A 168 -2.45 -23.54 2.11
C VAL A 168 -2.29 -23.46 3.64
N GLN A 169 -1.08 -23.65 4.13
CA GLN A 169 -0.75 -23.55 5.55
C GLN A 169 -0.47 -22.11 6.00
N GLN A 170 -0.33 -21.14 5.09
CA GLN A 170 -0.04 -19.76 5.47
C GLN A 170 -1.31 -19.01 5.88
N GLU A 171 -1.19 -18.27 6.98
CA GLU A 171 -2.25 -17.40 7.46
C GLU A 171 -2.47 -16.23 6.49
N SER A 172 -3.71 -15.73 6.46
CA SER A 172 -4.01 -14.50 5.72
C SER A 172 -3.16 -13.34 6.29
N PRO A 173 -2.61 -12.47 5.43
CA PRO A 173 -1.91 -11.28 5.85
C PRO A 173 -2.85 -10.18 6.40
N PHE A 174 -4.16 -10.40 6.36
CA PHE A 174 -5.22 -9.53 6.86
C PHE A 174 -6.07 -10.26 7.90
N TYR A 175 -6.94 -9.51 8.60
CA TYR A 175 -7.93 -10.11 9.51
C TYR A 175 -8.97 -10.99 8.80
N GLY A 176 -9.25 -10.71 7.52
CA GLY A 176 -10.12 -11.55 6.68
C GLY A 176 -9.33 -12.59 5.89
N ASP A 177 -9.97 -13.69 5.53
CA ASP A 177 -9.39 -14.69 4.62
C ASP A 177 -9.28 -14.15 3.18
N ILE A 178 -8.28 -14.62 2.45
CA ILE A 178 -8.15 -14.33 1.02
C ILE A 178 -9.01 -15.31 0.23
N PRO A 179 -9.84 -14.84 -0.71
CA PRO A 179 -10.70 -15.70 -1.51
C PRO A 179 -9.87 -16.69 -2.33
N GLU A 180 -10.29 -17.95 -2.30
CA GLU A 180 -9.71 -19.02 -3.12
C GLU A 180 -10.37 -19.05 -4.49
N GLY A 181 -9.57 -19.05 -5.55
CA GLY A 181 -10.10 -19.14 -6.91
C GLY A 181 -9.10 -18.77 -7.98
N ALA A 182 -9.34 -19.25 -9.20
CA ALA A 182 -8.44 -19.04 -10.35
C ALA A 182 -8.35 -17.57 -10.81
N ASN A 183 -9.26 -16.69 -10.38
CA ASN A 183 -9.24 -15.25 -10.70
C ASN A 183 -9.47 -14.40 -9.45
N SER A 184 -9.16 -14.92 -8.27
CA SER A 184 -9.40 -14.25 -6.99
C SER A 184 -8.08 -13.82 -6.36
N PHE A 185 -7.93 -12.51 -6.13
CA PHE A 185 -6.78 -11.93 -5.44
C PHE A 185 -7.20 -10.70 -4.65
N VAL A 186 -6.39 -10.35 -3.66
CA VAL A 186 -6.52 -9.11 -2.88
C VAL A 186 -5.26 -8.29 -3.08
N SER A 187 -5.43 -7.08 -3.61
CA SER A 187 -4.35 -6.11 -3.72
C SER A 187 -4.14 -5.41 -2.39
N ALA A 188 -2.88 -5.14 -2.05
CA ALA A 188 -2.56 -4.39 -0.85
C ALA A 188 -1.30 -3.57 -0.99
N LEU A 189 -1.31 -2.43 -0.30
CA LEU A 189 -0.16 -1.61 -0.03
C LEU A 189 0.54 -2.11 1.22
N GLU A 190 1.83 -2.44 1.09
CA GLU A 190 2.63 -3.04 2.14
C GLU A 190 3.90 -2.20 2.41
N ASN A 191 4.13 -1.84 3.66
CA ASN A 191 5.39 -1.28 4.14
C ASN A 191 5.72 -1.82 5.54
N ASN A 192 6.80 -1.35 6.15
CA ASN A 192 7.23 -1.85 7.46
C ASN A 192 6.32 -1.41 8.62
N MET A 193 5.37 -0.50 8.37
CA MET A 193 4.47 0.08 9.37
C MET A 193 3.05 -0.50 9.27
N GLN A 194 2.56 -0.72 8.05
CA GLN A 194 1.20 -1.20 7.80
C GLN A 194 1.11 -2.06 6.55
N ARG A 195 0.05 -2.88 6.53
CA ARG A 195 -0.43 -3.59 5.36
C ARG A 195 -1.91 -3.30 5.22
N ALA A 196 -2.30 -2.63 4.14
CA ALA A 196 -3.66 -2.18 3.92
C ALA A 196 -4.15 -2.68 2.55
N PRO A 197 -5.35 -3.27 2.45
CA PRO A 197 -5.94 -3.61 1.16
C PRO A 197 -6.22 -2.32 0.34
N ILE A 198 -6.05 -2.41 -0.97
CA ILE A 198 -6.28 -1.32 -1.93
C ILE A 198 -7.13 -1.77 -3.11
#